data_AF-A0A4Q2Z9W6-F1
#
_entry.id   AF-A0A4Q2Z9W6-F1
#
_cell.length_a   1.000
_cell.length_b   1.000
_cell.length_c   1.000
_cell.angle_alpha   90.00
_cell.angle_beta   90.00
_cell.angle_gamma   90.00
#
_symmetry.space_group_name_H-M   'P 1'
#
loop_
_entity.id
_entity.type
_entity.pdbx_description
1 polymer ?
#
loop_
_entity_poly.entity_id
_entity_poly.type
_entity_poly.pdbx_seq_one_letter_code
_entity_poly.pdbx_strand_id
1 'polypeptide(L)' 'GQDTPLGRAGQPVELAAHFVLLASDDASFTTGGAIDGHGGMGNP' A
#
# COMPACT_ATOMS: atom_id res chain seq x y z
N GLY A 1 1.87 13.21 -6.43
CA GLY A 1 1.21 12.24 -7.32
C GLY A 1 1.78 12.29 -8.72
N GLN A 2 1.79 13.48 -9.35
CA GLN A 2 2.35 13.67 -10.69
C GLN A 2 3.84 13.29 -10.79
N ASP A 3 4.59 13.46 -9.71
CA ASP A 3 6.03 13.12 -9.65
C ASP A 3 6.30 11.65 -9.31
N THR A 4 5.26 10.85 -9.04
CA THR A 4 5.40 9.40 -8.86
C THR A 4 5.40 8.73 -10.23
N PRO A 5 6.03 7.54 -10.41
CA PRO A 5 5.95 6.80 -11.67
C PRO A 5 4.51 6.53 -12.15
N LEU A 6 3.55 6.43 -11.22
CA LEU A 6 2.12 6.31 -11.56
C LEU A 6 1.51 7.58 -12.18
N GLY A 7 2.18 8.73 -12.11
CA GLY A 7 1.78 9.97 -12.78
C GLY A 7 0.43 10.53 -12.34
N ARG A 8 -0.05 10.18 -11.14
CA ARG A 8 -1.30 10.71 -10.57
C ARG A 8 -1.32 10.58 -9.05
N ALA A 9 -2.26 11.27 -8.41
CA ALA A 9 -2.55 11.01 -7.01
C ALA A 9 -3.22 9.64 -6.86
N GLY A 10 -2.76 8.88 -5.87
CA GLY A 10 -3.47 7.68 -5.41
C GLY A 10 -4.83 8.05 -4.85
N GLN A 11 -5.80 7.17 -5.06
CA GLN A 11 -7.15 7.30 -4.53
C GLN A 11 -7.28 6.48 -3.24
N PRO A 12 -8.07 6.93 -2.25
CA PRO A 12 -8.23 6.21 -0.99
C PRO A 12 -8.66 4.74 -1.15
N VAL A 13 -9.48 4.46 -2.16
CA VAL A 13 -9.95 3.10 -2.48
C VAL A 13 -8.81 2.15 -2.86
N GLU A 14 -7.70 2.67 -3.39
CA GLU A 14 -6.52 1.87 -3.77
C GLU A 14 -5.73 1.39 -2.55
N LEU A 15 -5.88 2.08 -1.41
CA LEU A 15 -5.26 1.68 -0.14
C LEU A 15 -6.16 0.77 0.70
N ALA A 16 -7.49 0.82 0.51
CA ALA A 16 -8.46 0.08 1.33
C ALA A 16 -8.18 -1.43 1.40
N ALA A 17 -7.79 -2.04 0.28
CA ALA A 17 -7.47 -3.47 0.22
C ALA A 17 -6.30 -3.86 1.13
N HIS A 18 -5.32 -2.98 1.34
CA HIS A 18 -4.18 -3.23 2.23
C HIS A 18 -4.62 -3.34 3.69
N PHE A 19 -5.53 -2.47 4.12
CA PHE A 19 -6.10 -2.53 5.47
C PHE A 19 -6.95 -3.78 5.66
N VAL A 20 -7.74 -4.16 4.66
CA VAL A 20 -8.55 -5.39 4.70
C VAL A 20 -7.65 -6.62 4.77
N LEU A 21 -6.57 -6.67 3.99
CA LEU A 21 -5.59 -7.76 4.04
C LEU A 21 -4.96 -7.87 5.44
N LEU A 22 -4.48 -6.76 6.00
CA LEU A 22 -3.85 -6.75 7.32
C LEU A 22 -4.82 -7.10 8.46
N ALA A 23 -6.11 -6.85 8.27
CA ALA A 23 -7.14 -7.25 9.23
C ALA A 23 -7.67 -8.69 9.02
N SER A 24 -7.27 -9.35 7.93
CA SER A 24 -7.69 -10.72 7.59
C SER A 24 -6.88 -11.77 8.35
N ASP A 25 -7.47 -12.94 8.55
CA ASP A 25 -6.78 -14.14 9.05
C ASP A 25 -5.63 -14.58 8.12
N ASP A 26 -5.66 -14.19 6.84
CA ASP A 26 -4.57 -14.43 5.89
C ASP A 26 -3.26 -13.75 6.31
N ALA A 27 -3.34 -12.66 7.08
CA ALA A 27 -2.18 -11.96 7.63
C ALA A 27 -1.72 -12.52 8.99
N SER A 28 -2.24 -13.68 9.43
CA SER A 28 -1.96 -14.26 10.77
C SER A 28 -0.49 -14.45 11.14
N PHE A 29 0.41 -14.55 10.16
CA PHE A 29 1.86 -14.63 10.37
C PHE A 29 2.64 -13.38 9.93
N THR A 30 1.94 -12.31 9.54
CA THR A 30 2.54 -11.04 9.12
C THR A 30 2.52 -10.06 10.28
N THR A 31 3.68 -9.74 10.84
CA THR A 31 3.84 -8.77 11.93
C THR A 31 5.13 -7.97 11.78
N GLY A 32 5.13 -6.72 12.27
CA GLY A 32 6.28 -5.82 12.20
C GLY A 32 6.68 -5.33 10.79
N GLY A 33 5.94 -5.73 9.75
CA GLY A 33 6.17 -5.31 8.36
C GLY A 33 5.50 -3.98 8.01
N ALA A 34 6.01 -3.31 6.98
CA ALA A 34 5.39 -2.15 6.35
C ALA A 34 4.91 -2.53 4.95
N ILE A 35 3.72 -2.07 4.56
CA ILE A 35 3.22 -2.19 3.19
C ILE A 35 3.14 -0.82 2.56
N ASP A 36 3.82 -0.65 1.43
CA ASP A 36 3.98 0.63 0.75
C ASP A 36 2.93 0.88 -0.34
N GLY A 37 2.43 2.12 -0.41
CA GLY A 37 1.41 2.57 -1.36
C GLY A 37 1.80 3.86 -2.09
N HIS A 38 3.09 4.01 -2.45
CA HIS A 38 3.68 5.30 -2.84
C HIS A 38 3.66 5.60 -4.34
N GLY A 39 2.86 4.89 -5.12
CA GLY A 39 2.72 5.16 -6.55
C GLY A 39 3.94 4.79 -7.41
N GLY A 40 4.75 3.83 -6.95
CA GLY A 40 5.98 3.40 -7.61
C GLY A 40 7.22 4.21 -7.24
N MET A 41 7.10 5.21 -6.35
CA MET A 41 8.29 5.84 -5.75
C MET A 41 9.08 4.78 -4.98
N GLY A 42 10.37 4.67 -5.29
CA GLY A 42 11.24 3.68 -4.69
C GLY A 42 11.45 3.92 -3.19
N ASN A 43 11.44 2.84 -2.43
CA ASN A 43 11.96 2.74 -1.07
C ASN A 43 13.25 1.88 -1.16
N PRO A 44 14.38 2.23 -0.50
CA PRO A 44 15.56 1.36 -0.45
C PRO A 44 15.26 -0.05 0.08
#